data_AF-A0A6L4YXP4-F1
#
_entry.id   AF-A0A6L4YXP4-F1
#
_cell.length_a   1.000
_cell.length_b   1.000
_cell.length_c   1.000
_cell.angle_alpha   90.00
_cell.angle_beta   90.00
_cell.angle_gamma   90.00
#
_symmetry.space_group_name_H-M   'P 1'
#
loop_
_entity.id
_entity.type
_entity.pdbx_description
1 polymer ?
#
loop_
_entity_poly.entity_id
_entity_poly.type
_entity_poly.pdbx_seq_one_letter_code
_entity_poly.pdbx_strand_id
1 'polypeptide(L)'
;MNRLAILLISLLFIVSAAKAQPPGVDPFYDAVPYSVKKFNKTFLTNQDAGVVRAFFEHQVNNKPLRVIKIDQGHHHGYRFYYPNSENNPDGPEAWIQVFTVDTRESIELFEKSNPALLEAPFLGLKAAAHNYGYPEEDITALYNQYKQIATRYYKEVTDANGNTVNEMTVVFQKYYSKLKLQSGQMLASRYDGPVMLPENPRDYSWNLWLLCFEEIEQTGYRTIIEYSGIPEAAH
;
A
#
# COMPACT_ATOMS: atom_id res chain seq x y z
N MET A 1 2.08 -30.86 -0.93
CA MET A 1 3.05 -30.50 0.12
C MET A 1 3.09 -28.98 0.22
N ASN A 2 2.59 -28.45 1.35
CA ASN A 2 2.76 -27.11 1.96
C ASN A 2 2.80 -25.90 0.99
N ARG A 3 1.73 -25.15 0.68
CA ARG A 3 0.92 -24.23 1.54
C ARG A 3 1.67 -23.28 2.49
N LEU A 4 3.00 -23.19 2.46
CA LEU A 4 3.76 -22.28 3.32
C LEU A 4 5.06 -21.83 2.62
N ALA A 5 4.96 -20.82 1.75
CA ALA A 5 6.13 -20.05 1.31
C ALA A 5 5.79 -18.63 0.82
N ILE A 6 4.55 -18.16 1.03
CA ILE A 6 4.24 -16.73 1.02
C ILE A 6 4.43 -16.23 2.46
N LEU A 7 5.68 -16.26 2.91
CA LEU A 7 6.13 -15.50 4.05
C LEU A 7 6.95 -14.37 3.44
N LEU A 8 6.20 -13.32 3.09
CA LEU A 8 6.73 -11.99 2.82
C LEU A 8 7.80 -11.69 3.88
N ILE A 9 8.97 -11.35 3.36
CA ILE A 9 9.94 -10.39 3.90
C ILE A 9 9.66 -10.08 5.36
N SER A 10 10.38 -10.79 6.23
CA SER A 10 10.49 -10.51 7.65
C SER A 10 10.80 -9.03 7.83
N LEU A 11 9.73 -8.25 8.06
CA LEU A 11 9.79 -7.02 8.80
C LEU A 11 10.60 -7.37 10.05
N LEU A 12 11.80 -6.81 10.16
CA LEU A 12 12.63 -6.90 11.35
C LEU A 12 11.83 -6.24 12.48
N PHE A 13 10.94 -7.01 13.12
CA PHE A 13 10.35 -6.67 14.40
C PHE A 13 11.47 -6.77 15.42
N ILE A 14 12.30 -5.74 15.47
CA ILE A 14 12.99 -5.39 16.69
C ILE A 14 11.88 -5.09 17.68
N VAL A 15 11.67 -6.00 18.63
CA VAL A 15 10.86 -5.77 19.83
C VAL A 15 11.56 -4.67 20.61
N SER A 16 11.41 -3.43 20.16
CA SER A 16 11.69 -2.27 20.99
C SER A 16 10.54 -2.16 21.97
N ALA A 17 10.87 -2.33 23.26
CA ALA A 17 10.02 -1.89 24.36
C ALA A 17 9.31 -0.59 23.95
N ALA A 18 8.01 -0.48 24.21
CA ALA A 18 7.22 0.70 23.90
C ALA A 18 7.87 1.92 24.53
N LYS A 19 8.71 2.62 23.74
CA LYS A 19 9.46 3.79 24.14
C LYS A 19 8.74 5.02 23.59
N ALA A 20 8.82 6.06 24.40
CA ALA A 20 8.13 7.32 24.24
C ALA A 20 8.31 7.87 22.82
N GLN A 21 7.20 8.37 22.29
CA GLN A 21 7.13 9.29 21.16
C GLN A 21 8.19 10.39 21.28
N PRO A 22 8.65 10.99 20.16
CA PRO A 22 9.26 12.31 20.25
C PRO A 22 8.21 13.31 20.84
N PRO A 23 8.42 13.87 22.04
CA PRO A 23 7.41 14.68 22.73
C PRO A 23 7.00 15.89 21.88
N GLY A 24 5.69 16.11 21.73
CA GLY A 24 5.13 17.32 21.12
C GLY A 24 5.35 17.53 19.61
N VAL A 25 5.77 16.50 18.86
CA VAL A 25 5.86 16.59 17.39
C VAL A 25 4.47 16.44 16.79
N ASP A 26 4.03 17.44 16.02
CA ASP A 26 2.76 17.38 15.30
C ASP A 26 2.82 16.31 14.20
N PRO A 27 1.76 15.50 14.02
CA PRO A 27 1.70 14.54 12.93
C PRO A 27 1.66 15.28 11.59
N PHE A 28 2.17 14.63 10.54
CA PHE A 28 2.05 15.18 9.20
C PHE A 28 0.56 15.31 8.81
N TYR A 29 0.15 16.50 8.39
CA TYR A 29 -1.27 16.90 8.30
C TYR A 29 -2.12 16.06 7.33
N ASP A 30 -1.50 15.47 6.31
CA ASP A 30 -2.16 14.63 5.28
C ASP A 30 -1.91 13.13 5.53
N ALA A 31 -1.32 12.77 6.67
CA ALA A 31 -0.99 11.39 6.96
C ALA A 31 -2.21 10.61 7.45
N VAL A 32 -2.43 9.42 6.88
CA VAL A 32 -3.46 8.48 7.31
C VAL A 32 -2.82 7.26 7.96
N PRO A 33 -3.46 6.63 8.96
CA PRO A 33 -2.90 5.43 9.59
C PRO A 33 -2.81 4.28 8.59
N TYR A 34 -1.65 3.60 8.55
CA TYR A 34 -1.42 2.41 7.74
C TYR A 34 -2.37 1.25 8.08
N SER A 35 -2.85 1.14 9.31
CA SER A 35 -3.64 0.02 9.82
C SER A 35 -4.75 0.54 10.73
N VAL A 36 -5.88 -0.18 10.76
CA VAL A 36 -7.05 0.12 11.61
C VAL A 36 -6.79 -0.11 13.11
N LYS A 37 -5.62 -0.63 13.48
CA LYS A 37 -5.25 -0.86 14.88
C LYS A 37 -5.10 0.48 15.63
N LYS A 38 -5.62 0.51 16.86
CA LYS A 38 -5.61 1.69 17.75
C LYS A 38 -4.22 2.27 18.04
N PHE A 39 -3.18 1.43 17.97
CA PHE A 39 -1.79 1.83 18.25
C PHE A 39 -0.97 1.73 16.97
N ASN A 40 -1.08 2.74 16.13
CA ASN A 40 -0.37 2.77 14.86
C ASN A 40 0.88 3.65 14.94
N LYS A 41 2.00 3.10 14.47
CA LYS A 41 3.28 3.80 14.35
C LYS A 41 3.66 4.08 12.89
N THR A 42 2.79 3.72 11.97
CA THR A 42 3.04 3.75 10.55
C THR A 42 1.89 4.48 9.87
N PHE A 43 2.22 5.48 9.08
CA PHE A 43 1.26 6.34 8.41
C PHE A 43 1.63 6.47 6.95
N LEU A 44 0.64 6.77 6.10
CA LEU A 44 0.79 6.89 4.67
C LEU A 44 0.40 8.29 4.21
N THR A 45 1.03 8.78 3.15
CA THR A 45 0.64 10.02 2.46
C THR A 45 0.99 9.93 0.97
N ASN A 46 0.35 10.76 0.16
CA ASN A 46 0.69 10.94 -1.25
C ASN A 46 1.72 12.03 -1.50
N GLN A 47 2.16 12.74 -0.45
CA GLN A 47 3.24 13.72 -0.54
C GLN A 47 4.61 13.04 -0.63
N ASP A 48 5.53 13.59 -1.39
CA ASP A 48 6.90 13.07 -1.47
C ASP A 48 7.68 13.30 -0.17
N ALA A 49 8.68 12.47 0.10
CA ALA A 49 9.51 12.53 1.30
C ALA A 49 10.17 13.91 1.50
N GLY A 50 10.44 14.64 0.41
CA GLY A 50 10.94 16.02 0.47
C GLY A 50 9.95 17.02 1.08
N VAL A 51 8.66 16.88 0.77
CA VAL A 51 7.58 17.71 1.34
C VAL A 51 7.38 17.37 2.82
N VAL A 52 7.35 16.08 3.15
CA VAL A 52 7.24 15.61 4.53
C VAL A 52 8.45 16.05 5.36
N ARG A 53 9.65 16.02 4.77
CA ARG A 53 10.87 16.55 5.39
C ARG A 53 10.74 18.03 5.71
N ALA A 54 10.31 18.84 4.73
CA ALA A 54 10.13 20.26 4.94
C ALA A 54 9.17 20.53 6.10
N PHE A 55 8.06 19.78 6.21
CA PHE A 55 7.15 19.91 7.35
C PHE A 55 7.85 19.69 8.71
N PHE A 56 8.57 18.57 8.89
CA PHE A 56 9.22 18.27 10.17
C PHE A 56 10.39 19.22 10.51
N GLU A 57 11.15 19.69 9.52
CA GLU A 57 12.24 20.65 9.74
C GLU A 57 11.73 22.05 10.13
N HIS A 58 10.51 22.42 9.74
CA HIS A 58 9.94 23.75 9.97
C HIS A 58 9.01 23.82 11.19
N GLN A 59 8.86 22.74 11.98
CA GLN A 59 8.10 22.81 13.23
C GLN A 59 8.73 23.81 14.21
N VAL A 60 7.92 24.71 14.75
CA VAL A 60 8.40 25.83 15.59
C VAL A 60 8.88 25.34 16.95
N ASN A 61 8.18 24.36 17.52
CA ASN A 61 8.39 23.94 18.91
C ASN A 61 9.30 22.71 19.04
N ASN A 62 9.39 21.87 18.01
CA ASN A 62 10.10 20.59 18.09
C ASN A 62 10.87 20.30 16.80
N LYS A 63 12.03 20.96 16.66
CA LYS A 63 12.92 20.72 15.51
C LYS A 63 13.75 19.45 15.72
N PRO A 64 13.99 18.67 14.64
CA PRO A 64 14.91 17.55 14.71
C PRO A 64 16.34 18.02 15.02
N LEU A 65 17.04 17.30 15.88
CA LEU A 65 18.48 17.52 16.16
C LEU A 65 19.32 17.20 14.93
N ARG A 66 18.92 16.16 14.20
CA ARG A 66 19.65 15.63 13.06
C ARG A 66 18.67 15.04 12.06
N VAL A 67 18.96 15.30 10.78
CA VAL A 67 18.27 14.67 9.66
C VAL A 67 19.31 13.95 8.82
N ILE A 68 19.10 12.65 8.59
CA ILE A 68 19.95 11.85 7.70
C ILE A 68 19.13 11.45 6.48
N LYS A 69 19.77 11.45 5.31
CA LYS A 69 19.19 10.82 4.12
C LYS A 69 19.32 9.30 4.26
N ILE A 70 18.28 8.57 3.89
CA ILE A 70 18.29 7.11 3.85
C ILE A 70 17.90 6.67 2.44
N ASP A 71 18.71 5.78 1.89
CA ASP A 71 18.45 5.07 0.65
C ASP A 71 18.44 3.56 0.97
N GLN A 72 17.29 2.89 0.86
CA GLN A 72 17.07 1.48 1.18
C GLN A 72 16.50 0.74 -0.03
N GLY A 73 17.39 0.40 -0.97
CA GLY A 73 16.97 -0.19 -2.24
C GLY A 73 16.05 0.79 -2.97
N HIS A 74 14.83 0.36 -3.26
CA HIS A 74 13.82 1.12 -3.99
C HIS A 74 13.00 2.10 -3.12
N HIS A 75 13.47 2.39 -1.91
CA HIS A 75 12.86 3.34 -0.99
C HIS A 75 13.87 4.44 -0.65
N HIS A 76 13.47 5.70 -0.82
CA HIS A 76 14.33 6.85 -0.57
C HIS A 76 13.64 7.84 0.34
N GLY A 77 14.40 8.44 1.25
CA GLY A 77 13.87 9.51 2.08
C GLY A 77 14.80 9.89 3.22
N TYR A 78 14.24 10.06 4.40
CA TYR A 78 14.91 10.73 5.51
C TYR A 78 14.57 10.11 6.86
N ARG A 79 15.53 10.18 7.79
CA ARG A 79 15.27 9.92 9.21
C ARG A 79 15.65 11.12 10.04
N PHE A 80 14.69 11.51 10.88
CA PHE A 80 14.75 12.63 11.81
C PHE A 80 15.02 12.07 13.19
N TYR A 81 15.97 12.66 13.90
CA TYR A 81 16.28 12.34 15.29
C TYR A 81 15.89 13.50 16.19
N TYR A 82 15.18 13.20 17.26
CA TYR A 82 14.68 14.16 18.23
C TYR A 82 15.38 13.97 19.57
N PRO A 83 15.46 15.04 20.40
CA PRO A 83 16.02 14.92 21.73
C PRO A 83 15.21 13.90 22.54
N ASN A 84 15.90 13.13 23.38
CA ASN A 84 15.23 12.32 24.39
C ASN A 84 14.47 13.23 25.36
N SER A 85 13.38 12.71 25.95
CA SER A 85 12.70 13.38 27.05
C SER A 85 13.71 13.76 28.15
N GLU A 86 13.55 14.93 28.77
CA GLU A 86 14.40 15.42 29.86
C GLU A 86 14.62 14.39 30.98
N ASN A 87 13.65 13.48 31.17
CA ASN A 87 13.67 12.43 32.19
C ASN A 87 14.54 11.21 31.84
N ASN A 88 15.14 11.12 30.65
CA ASN A 88 16.02 10.02 30.27
C ASN A 88 17.06 10.40 29.20
N PRO A 89 18.09 11.19 29.55
CA PRO A 89 19.11 11.65 28.61
C PRO A 89 19.92 10.50 27.96
N ASP A 90 20.10 9.38 28.68
CA ASP A 90 20.84 8.20 28.20
C ASP A 90 19.98 7.20 27.37
N GLY A 91 18.74 7.57 27.05
CA GLY A 91 17.83 6.75 26.25
C GLY A 91 18.23 6.63 24.77
N PRO A 92 17.67 5.68 24.01
CA PRO A 92 17.80 5.68 22.55
C PRO A 92 17.01 6.84 21.95
N GLU A 93 17.63 7.58 21.02
CA GLU A 93 17.04 8.73 20.32
C GLU A 93 15.66 8.39 19.73
N ALA A 94 14.65 9.23 19.99
CA ALA A 94 13.36 9.16 19.31
C ALA A 94 13.53 9.54 17.84
N TRP A 95 12.86 8.82 16.94
CA TRP A 95 13.02 9.05 15.50
C TRP A 95 11.71 8.97 14.72
N ILE A 96 11.70 9.70 13.61
CA ILE A 96 10.70 9.60 12.55
C ILE A 96 11.46 9.24 11.28
N GLN A 97 10.94 8.29 10.53
CA GLN A 97 11.50 7.85 9.26
C GLN A 97 10.46 8.02 8.17
N VAL A 98 10.88 8.53 7.02
CA VAL A 98 10.02 8.80 5.88
C VAL A 98 10.65 8.17 4.66
N PHE A 99 9.87 7.41 3.91
CA PHE A 99 10.28 6.83 2.63
C PHE A 99 9.24 7.06 1.55
N THR A 100 9.70 7.51 0.39
CA THR A 100 8.95 7.47 -0.86
C THR A 100 9.47 6.32 -1.70
N VAL A 101 8.55 5.59 -2.34
CA VAL A 101 8.91 4.51 -3.27
C VAL A 101 9.46 5.08 -4.58
N ASP A 102 10.63 4.62 -5.02
CA ASP A 102 11.05 4.78 -6.41
C ASP A 102 10.39 3.69 -7.23
N THR A 103 9.40 4.09 -8.02
CA THR A 103 8.60 3.14 -8.79
C THR A 103 9.41 2.44 -9.87
N ARG A 104 10.38 3.12 -10.47
CA ARG A 104 11.21 2.52 -11.53
C ARG A 104 12.13 1.46 -10.93
N GLU A 105 12.85 1.78 -9.86
CA GLU A 105 13.73 0.81 -9.18
C GLU A 105 12.95 -0.35 -8.56
N SER A 106 11.74 -0.09 -8.05
CA SER A 106 10.84 -1.13 -7.55
C SER A 106 10.42 -2.12 -8.64
N ILE A 107 10.02 -1.60 -9.81
CA ILE A 107 9.65 -2.44 -10.96
C ILE A 107 10.85 -3.26 -11.43
N GLU A 108 12.01 -2.63 -11.62
CA GLU A 108 13.24 -3.31 -12.02
C GLU A 108 13.60 -4.43 -11.02
N LEU A 109 13.44 -4.18 -9.72
CA LEU A 109 13.67 -5.19 -8.68
C LEU A 109 12.66 -6.34 -8.77
N PHE A 110 11.36 -6.05 -8.89
CA PHE A 110 10.33 -7.08 -8.97
C PHE A 110 10.48 -7.93 -10.23
N GLU A 111 10.74 -7.33 -11.38
CA GLU A 111 10.98 -8.06 -12.64
C GLU A 111 12.19 -8.99 -12.52
N LYS A 112 13.26 -8.56 -11.82
CA LYS A 112 14.47 -9.36 -11.64
C LYS A 112 14.34 -10.45 -10.57
N SER A 113 13.71 -10.15 -9.45
CA SER A 113 13.75 -10.99 -8.24
C SER A 113 12.49 -11.81 -8.03
N ASN A 114 11.32 -11.32 -8.47
CA ASN A 114 10.04 -11.99 -8.28
C ASN A 114 8.98 -11.55 -9.31
N PRO A 115 9.19 -11.85 -10.61
CA PRO A 115 8.28 -11.41 -11.68
C PRO A 115 6.85 -11.93 -11.49
N ALA A 116 6.68 -13.07 -10.82
CA ALA A 116 5.38 -13.64 -10.52
C ALA A 116 4.47 -12.72 -9.67
N LEU A 117 5.04 -11.83 -8.84
CA LEU A 117 4.26 -10.82 -8.10
C LEU A 117 3.58 -9.82 -9.03
N LEU A 118 4.23 -9.48 -10.15
CA LEU A 118 3.68 -8.59 -11.16
C LEU A 118 2.75 -9.35 -12.12
N GLU A 119 3.09 -10.57 -12.49
CA GLU A 119 2.33 -11.32 -13.49
C GLU A 119 1.03 -11.92 -12.94
N ALA A 120 1.04 -12.50 -11.74
CA ALA A 120 -0.06 -13.35 -11.27
C ALA A 120 -1.43 -12.63 -11.22
N PRO A 121 -1.53 -11.38 -10.72
CA PRO A 121 -2.81 -10.65 -10.75
C PRO A 121 -3.26 -10.27 -12.16
N PHE A 122 -2.34 -10.17 -13.11
CA PHE A 122 -2.62 -9.75 -14.50
C PHE A 122 -3.04 -10.91 -15.43
N LEU A 123 -2.73 -12.17 -15.08
CA LEU A 123 -3.06 -13.34 -15.90
C LEU A 123 -4.55 -13.46 -16.28
N GLY A 124 -5.44 -13.08 -15.36
CA GLY A 124 -6.89 -13.11 -15.61
C GLY A 124 -7.34 -12.09 -16.67
N LEU A 125 -6.74 -10.90 -16.67
CA LEU A 125 -6.99 -9.87 -17.68
C LEU A 125 -6.42 -10.30 -19.04
N LYS A 126 -5.19 -10.82 -19.08
CA LYS A 126 -4.58 -11.30 -20.33
C LYS A 126 -5.44 -12.39 -20.99
N ALA A 127 -5.92 -13.37 -20.21
CA ALA A 127 -6.81 -14.41 -20.71
C ALA A 127 -8.12 -13.85 -21.28
N ALA A 128 -8.74 -12.88 -20.60
CA ALA A 128 -9.94 -12.21 -21.09
C ALA A 128 -9.68 -11.42 -22.38
N ALA A 129 -8.60 -10.65 -22.42
CA ALA A 129 -8.26 -9.80 -23.55
C ALA A 129 -8.01 -10.60 -24.85
N HIS A 130 -7.30 -11.72 -24.75
CA HIS A 130 -7.10 -12.65 -25.87
C HIS A 130 -8.42 -13.24 -26.39
N ASN A 131 -9.33 -13.64 -25.49
CA ASN A 131 -10.63 -14.22 -25.88
C ASN A 131 -11.54 -13.23 -26.61
N TYR A 132 -11.31 -11.93 -26.45
CA TYR A 132 -12.14 -10.85 -27.00
C TYR A 132 -11.44 -10.03 -28.09
N GLY A 133 -10.25 -10.43 -28.52
CA GLY A 133 -9.51 -9.82 -29.63
C GLY A 133 -9.08 -8.37 -29.36
N TYR A 134 -8.74 -8.03 -28.13
CA TYR A 134 -8.12 -6.72 -27.83
C TYR A 134 -6.67 -6.69 -28.38
N PRO A 135 -6.18 -5.53 -28.87
CA PRO A 135 -4.80 -5.37 -29.31
C PRO A 135 -3.78 -5.68 -28.21
N GLU A 136 -2.67 -6.33 -28.56
CA GLU A 136 -1.57 -6.62 -27.61
C GLU A 136 -0.97 -5.33 -27.03
N GLU A 137 -1.01 -4.23 -27.77
CA GLU A 137 -0.56 -2.91 -27.34
C GLU A 137 -1.37 -2.40 -26.14
N ASP A 138 -2.70 -2.57 -26.16
CA ASP A 138 -3.59 -2.17 -25.06
C ASP A 138 -3.35 -3.03 -23.81
N ILE A 139 -3.16 -4.34 -24.02
CA ILE A 139 -2.81 -5.28 -22.93
C ILE A 139 -1.47 -4.88 -22.30
N THR A 140 -0.47 -4.56 -23.12
CA THR A 140 0.85 -4.14 -22.67
C THR A 140 0.80 -2.82 -21.91
N ALA A 141 0.00 -1.85 -22.39
CA ALA A 141 -0.21 -0.58 -21.72
C ALA A 141 -0.82 -0.77 -20.33
N LEU A 142 -1.85 -1.60 -20.20
CA LEU A 142 -2.47 -1.92 -18.91
C LEU A 142 -1.53 -2.67 -17.98
N TYR A 143 -0.73 -3.59 -18.50
CA TYR A 143 0.27 -4.28 -17.69
C TYR A 143 1.28 -3.29 -17.11
N ASN A 144 1.76 -2.34 -17.92
CA ASN A 144 2.67 -1.30 -17.47
C ASN A 144 2.02 -0.38 -16.42
N GLN A 145 0.75 -0.01 -16.57
CA GLN A 145 0.03 0.73 -15.53
C GLN A 145 -0.08 -0.08 -14.24
N TYR A 146 -0.44 -1.36 -14.32
CA TYR A 146 -0.52 -2.24 -13.17
C TYR A 146 0.83 -2.35 -12.44
N LYS A 147 1.96 -2.46 -13.16
CA LYS A 147 3.30 -2.47 -12.54
C LYS A 147 3.56 -1.21 -11.70
N GLN A 148 3.11 -0.04 -12.15
CA GLN A 148 3.23 1.22 -11.41
C GLN A 148 2.33 1.26 -10.18
N ILE A 149 1.15 0.65 -10.26
CA ILE A 149 0.19 0.56 -9.16
C ILE A 149 0.72 -0.41 -8.09
N ALA A 150 1.33 -1.53 -8.49
CA ALA A 150 1.81 -2.58 -7.58
C ALA A 150 2.96 -2.15 -6.66
N THR A 151 3.66 -1.05 -6.97
CA THR A 151 4.74 -0.52 -6.13
C THR A 151 4.26 0.40 -5.01
N ARG A 152 2.98 0.81 -5.02
CA ARG A 152 2.44 1.74 -4.02
C ARG A 152 2.19 1.03 -2.67
N TYR A 153 2.11 1.82 -1.62
CA TYR A 153 1.67 1.37 -0.30
C TYR A 153 0.13 1.36 -0.23
N TYR A 154 -0.43 0.41 0.52
CA TYR A 154 -1.88 0.28 0.72
C TYR A 154 -2.15 0.05 2.20
N LYS A 155 -3.23 0.63 2.72
CA LYS A 155 -3.55 0.45 4.14
C LYS A 155 -4.00 -0.98 4.41
N GLU A 156 -3.72 -1.45 5.61
CA GLU A 156 -4.33 -2.61 6.22
C GLU A 156 -5.75 -2.31 6.67
N VAL A 157 -6.67 -3.14 6.20
CA VAL A 157 -8.08 -3.14 6.55
C VAL A 157 -8.51 -4.52 7.02
N THR A 158 -9.64 -4.58 7.70
CA THR A 158 -10.27 -5.84 8.09
C THR A 158 -11.25 -6.27 7.01
N ASP A 159 -11.05 -7.46 6.44
CA ASP A 159 -11.99 -8.04 5.48
C ASP A 159 -13.30 -8.48 6.15
N ALA A 160 -14.29 -8.90 5.35
CA ALA A 160 -15.58 -9.40 5.85
C ALA A 160 -15.47 -10.63 6.76
N ASN A 161 -14.33 -11.33 6.75
CA ASN A 161 -14.05 -12.52 7.56
C ASN A 161 -13.24 -12.18 8.84
N GLY A 162 -12.91 -10.91 9.07
CA GLY A 162 -12.10 -10.50 10.22
C GLY A 162 -10.59 -10.60 10.00
N ASN A 163 -10.11 -10.93 8.79
CA ASN A 163 -8.68 -11.01 8.48
C ASN A 163 -8.12 -9.63 8.19
N THR A 164 -6.85 -9.41 8.54
CA THR A 164 -6.11 -8.21 8.12
C THR A 164 -5.57 -8.43 6.71
N VAL A 165 -5.99 -7.57 5.77
CA VAL A 165 -5.58 -7.58 4.37
C VAL A 165 -5.29 -6.14 3.92
N ASN A 166 -4.57 -5.94 2.82
CA ASN A 166 -4.37 -4.59 2.28
C ASN A 166 -5.55 -4.15 1.38
N GLU A 167 -5.76 -2.84 1.24
CA GLU A 167 -6.83 -2.24 0.42
C GLU A 167 -6.80 -2.74 -1.03
N MET A 168 -5.62 -2.86 -1.64
CA MET A 168 -5.44 -3.41 -2.99
C MET A 168 -6.05 -4.82 -3.11
N THR A 169 -5.84 -5.69 -2.13
CA THR A 169 -6.38 -7.06 -2.10
C THR A 169 -7.91 -7.04 -2.03
N VAL A 170 -8.49 -6.16 -1.22
CA VAL A 170 -9.95 -6.00 -1.11
C VAL A 170 -10.56 -5.57 -2.44
N VAL A 171 -9.93 -4.58 -3.10
CA VAL A 171 -10.38 -4.12 -4.42
C VAL A 171 -10.27 -5.25 -5.45
N PHE A 172 -9.15 -5.98 -5.50
CA PHE A 172 -9.04 -7.15 -6.37
C PHE A 172 -10.13 -8.19 -6.11
N GLN A 173 -10.40 -8.53 -4.86
CA GLN A 173 -11.44 -9.51 -4.51
C GLN A 173 -12.85 -9.04 -4.92
N LYS A 174 -13.14 -7.74 -4.76
CA LYS A 174 -14.40 -7.11 -5.17
C LYS A 174 -14.64 -7.25 -6.67
N TYR A 175 -13.64 -7.03 -7.51
CA TYR A 175 -13.80 -7.17 -8.97
C TYR A 175 -13.68 -8.62 -9.45
N TYR A 176 -12.79 -9.41 -8.84
CA TYR A 176 -12.62 -10.82 -9.18
C TYR A 176 -13.88 -11.65 -8.89
N SER A 177 -14.61 -11.35 -7.81
CA SER A 177 -15.90 -11.99 -7.53
C SER A 177 -16.96 -11.67 -8.59
N LYS A 178 -17.03 -10.42 -9.08
CA LYS A 178 -17.91 -10.02 -10.19
C LYS A 178 -17.55 -10.73 -11.49
N LEU A 179 -16.26 -10.87 -11.79
CA LEU A 179 -15.77 -11.62 -12.96
C LEU A 179 -16.11 -13.11 -12.86
N LYS A 180 -16.01 -13.71 -11.67
CA LYS A 180 -16.39 -15.12 -11.45
C LYS A 180 -17.89 -15.38 -11.63
N LEU A 181 -18.75 -14.48 -11.16
CA LEU A 181 -20.21 -14.57 -11.33
C LEU A 181 -20.65 -14.57 -12.81
N GLN A 182 -19.80 -14.08 -13.72
CA GLN A 182 -20.03 -14.15 -15.17
C GLN A 182 -19.60 -15.51 -15.77
N SER A 183 -18.57 -16.15 -15.19
CA SER A 183 -18.03 -17.44 -15.67
C SER A 183 -18.80 -18.66 -15.16
N GLY A 184 -19.53 -18.53 -14.05
CA GLY A 184 -20.43 -19.53 -13.52
C GLY A 184 -21.88 -19.17 -13.87
N GLN A 185 -22.61 -20.11 -14.46
CA GLN A 185 -24.06 -20.00 -14.70
C GLN A 185 -24.80 -19.32 -13.54
N MET A 186 -25.79 -18.49 -13.90
CA MET A 186 -26.76 -17.82 -13.00
C MET A 186 -26.87 -18.48 -11.62
N LEU A 187 -26.28 -17.85 -10.60
CA LEU A 187 -26.64 -18.15 -9.23
C LEU A 187 -27.80 -17.24 -8.85
N ALA A 188 -28.99 -17.84 -8.73
CA ALA A 188 -30.10 -17.20 -8.04
C ALA A 188 -29.67 -16.95 -6.58
N SER A 189 -29.31 -15.71 -6.26
CA SER A 189 -29.17 -15.29 -4.87
C SER A 189 -30.53 -15.40 -4.19
N ARG A 190 -30.58 -16.13 -3.07
CA ARG A 190 -31.81 -16.34 -2.27
C ARG A 190 -32.35 -15.03 -1.65
N TYR A 191 -31.63 -13.91 -1.79
CA TYR A 191 -31.95 -12.63 -1.17
C TYR A 191 -32.00 -11.41 -2.11
N ASP A 192 -31.39 -11.46 -3.31
CA ASP A 192 -31.26 -10.25 -4.18
C ASP A 192 -31.84 -10.37 -5.59
N GLY A 193 -32.60 -11.43 -5.89
CA GLY A 193 -33.21 -11.61 -7.21
C GLY A 193 -32.18 -11.88 -8.33
N PRO A 194 -32.64 -11.97 -9.59
CA PRO A 194 -31.77 -12.28 -10.72
C PRO A 194 -30.85 -11.09 -11.05
N VAL A 195 -29.54 -11.31 -10.99
CA VAL A 195 -28.55 -10.36 -11.54
C VAL A 195 -28.55 -10.54 -13.06
N MET A 196 -29.10 -9.56 -13.77
CA MET A 196 -29.02 -9.49 -15.24
C MET A 196 -27.55 -9.38 -15.66
N LEU A 197 -27.10 -10.29 -16.50
CA LEU A 197 -25.82 -10.12 -17.19
C LEU A 197 -25.96 -8.97 -18.20
N PRO A 198 -24.94 -8.11 -18.35
CA PRO A 198 -24.97 -7.03 -19.34
C PRO A 198 -25.00 -7.60 -20.77
N GLU A 199 -25.65 -6.86 -21.67
CA GLU A 199 -25.92 -7.27 -23.07
C GLU A 199 -24.65 -7.55 -23.90
N ASN A 200 -23.48 -7.03 -23.49
CA ASN A 200 -22.20 -7.33 -24.12
C ASN A 200 -21.15 -7.85 -23.11
N PRO A 201 -20.98 -9.18 -22.98
CA PRO A 201 -19.99 -9.76 -22.07
C PRO A 201 -18.54 -9.44 -22.45
N ARG A 202 -18.28 -9.01 -23.70
CA ARG A 202 -16.97 -8.60 -24.21
C ARG A 202 -16.45 -7.36 -23.47
N ASP A 203 -17.24 -6.30 -23.48
CA ASP A 203 -16.86 -5.02 -22.91
C ASP A 203 -16.92 -5.07 -21.38
N TYR A 204 -17.80 -5.90 -20.81
CA TYR A 204 -17.99 -5.95 -19.37
C TYR A 204 -16.77 -6.46 -18.61
N SER A 205 -16.17 -7.59 -19.00
CA SER A 205 -14.98 -8.14 -18.32
C SER A 205 -13.78 -7.20 -18.40
N TRP A 206 -13.56 -6.61 -19.58
CA TRP A 206 -12.51 -5.62 -19.82
C TRP A 206 -12.73 -4.37 -18.97
N ASN A 207 -13.94 -3.79 -19.01
CA ASN A 207 -14.28 -2.61 -18.23
C ASN A 207 -14.19 -2.84 -16.72
N LEU A 208 -14.52 -4.05 -16.24
CA LEU A 208 -14.33 -4.39 -14.82
C LEU A 208 -12.86 -4.38 -14.40
N TRP A 209 -11.94 -4.82 -15.27
CA TRP A 209 -10.50 -4.72 -15.00
C TRP A 209 -10.01 -3.28 -15.02
N LEU A 210 -10.47 -2.46 -15.97
CA LEU A 210 -10.15 -1.04 -16.00
C LEU A 210 -10.60 -0.33 -14.71
N LEU A 211 -11.85 -0.55 -14.30
CA LEU A 211 -12.39 -0.02 -13.05
C LEU A 211 -11.64 -0.54 -11.82
N CYS A 212 -11.21 -1.80 -11.84
CA CYS A 212 -10.39 -2.36 -10.78
C CYS A 212 -9.06 -1.60 -10.64
N PHE A 213 -8.34 -1.38 -11.75
CA PHE A 213 -7.05 -0.68 -11.70
C PHE A 213 -7.21 0.80 -11.35
N GLU A 214 -8.26 1.46 -11.83
CA GLU A 214 -8.57 2.84 -11.46
C GLU A 214 -8.85 2.96 -9.95
N GLU A 215 -9.64 2.05 -9.37
CA GLU A 215 -9.93 2.05 -7.94
C GLU A 215 -8.69 1.72 -7.08
N ILE A 216 -7.83 0.80 -7.53
CA ILE A 216 -6.56 0.53 -6.84
C ILE A 216 -5.64 1.76 -6.92
N GLU A 217 -5.55 2.40 -8.09
CA GLU A 217 -4.72 3.59 -8.27
C GLU A 217 -5.13 4.74 -7.33
N GLN A 218 -6.43 4.92 -7.10
CA GLN A 218 -6.97 5.94 -6.20
C GLN A 218 -6.75 5.65 -4.71
N THR A 219 -6.51 4.38 -4.34
CA THR A 219 -6.32 3.96 -2.94
C THR A 219 -4.85 3.80 -2.55
N GLY A 220 -3.93 3.75 -3.51
CA GLY A 220 -2.49 3.60 -3.25
C GLY A 220 -1.81 4.90 -2.81
N TYR A 221 -0.85 4.78 -1.89
CA TYR A 221 -0.01 5.85 -1.35
C TYR A 221 1.44 5.71 -1.80
N ARG A 222 2.17 6.82 -1.91
CA ARG A 222 3.56 6.82 -2.38
C ARG A 222 4.60 6.87 -1.26
N THR A 223 4.21 7.38 -0.11
CA THR A 223 5.13 7.66 1.00
C THR A 223 4.62 7.05 2.29
N ILE A 224 5.54 6.45 3.03
CA ILE A 224 5.34 5.88 4.37
C ILE A 224 6.10 6.71 5.40
N ILE A 225 5.47 6.94 6.55
CA ILE A 225 6.02 7.65 7.70
C ILE A 225 5.98 6.68 8.89
N GLU A 226 7.14 6.34 9.42
CA GLU A 226 7.31 5.44 10.55
C GLU A 226 7.83 6.20 11.77
N TYR A 227 7.26 5.90 12.93
CA TYR A 227 7.61 6.53 14.20
C TYR A 227 8.21 5.49 15.14
N SER A 228 9.24 5.87 15.91
CA SER A 228 9.80 5.01 16.96
C SER A 228 8.79 4.71 18.09
N GLY A 229 7.88 5.65 18.35
CA GLY A 229 6.78 5.58 19.33
C GLY A 229 5.40 5.77 18.70
N ILE A 230 4.32 5.64 19.48
CA ILE A 230 2.95 5.94 19.02
C ILE A 230 2.75 7.47 19.09
N PRO A 231 2.29 8.15 18.03
CA PRO A 231 2.06 9.60 18.06
C PRO A 231 0.79 9.97 18.85
N GLU A 232 0.90 10.99 19.71
CA GLU A 232 -0.12 11.48 20.66
C GLU A 232 -1.38 12.04 19.97
N ALA A 233 -1.25 12.56 18.75
CA ALA A 233 -2.31 13.29 18.05
C ALA A 233 -3.16 12.43 17.08
N ALA A 234 -3.03 11.11 17.10
CA ALA A 234 -3.78 10.20 16.20
C ALA A 234 -5.06 9.63 16.84
N HIS A 235 -5.70 10.38 17.75
CA HIS A 235 -6.97 10.01 18.40
C HIS A 235 -8.14 10.87 17.93
#